data_AF-A0AAV4LLA4-F1
#
_entry.id   AF-A0AAV4LLA4-F1
#
_cell.length_a   1.000
_cell.length_b   1.000
_cell.length_c   1.000
_cell.angle_alpha   90.00
_cell.angle_beta   90.00
_cell.angle_gamma   90.00
#
_symmetry.space_group_name_H-M   'P 1'
#
loop_
_entity.id
_entity.type
_entity.pdbx_description
1 polymer ?
#
loop_
_entity_poly.entity_id
_entity_poly.type
_entity_poly.pdbx_seq_one_letter_code
_entity_poly.pdbx_strand_id
1 'polypeptide(L)'
;MYKRKRLNGYYVLARVEKQMFISHQPRWLFYFADKKKFFQKRKEAYEKLVSLLQDQDFWRKETRVRARSLTIDYSLETVHVKRVPLKWYDKPGLVMLWFFNLYNWRPNRLRKLMKVLRAKDVLQIDVDRKTFVQIYGRG
;
A
#
# COMPACT_ATOMS: atom_id res chain seq x y z
N MET A 1 9.96 17.78 -8.79
CA MET A 1 10.36 16.66 -9.68
C MET A 1 9.73 15.36 -9.17
N TYR A 2 8.75 14.82 -9.90
CA TYR A 2 8.08 13.56 -9.55
C TYR A 2 8.95 12.38 -10.01
N LYS A 3 9.61 11.69 -9.07
CA LYS A 3 10.40 10.48 -9.37
C LYS A 3 9.60 9.26 -8.95
N ARG A 4 9.47 8.29 -9.84
CA ARG A 4 8.70 7.05 -9.63
C ARG A 4 9.62 5.85 -9.81
N LYS A 5 9.63 4.92 -8.84
CA LYS A 5 10.41 3.69 -8.88
C LYS A 5 9.49 2.50 -8.67
N ARG A 6 9.57 1.51 -9.55
CA ARG A 6 8.80 0.28 -9.38
C ARG A 6 9.50 -0.62 -8.37
N LEU A 7 8.79 -1.00 -7.31
CA LEU A 7 9.31 -1.93 -6.30
C LEU A 7 9.18 -3.37 -6.85
N ASN A 8 8.01 -3.73 -7.36
CA ASN A 8 7.80 -4.99 -8.08
C ASN A 8 6.64 -4.85 -9.09
N GLY A 9 6.15 -5.97 -9.64
CA GLY A 9 5.01 -5.98 -10.56
C GLY A 9 3.73 -5.33 -10.03
N TYR A 10 3.65 -5.08 -8.71
CA TYR A 10 2.43 -4.73 -7.98
C TYR A 10 2.55 -3.44 -7.18
N TYR A 11 3.76 -3.02 -6.83
CA TYR A 11 3.99 -1.86 -5.99
C TYR A 11 4.93 -0.87 -6.65
N VAL A 12 4.59 0.39 -6.46
CA VAL A 12 5.31 1.53 -6.99
C VAL A 12 5.56 2.49 -5.85
N LEU A 13 6.78 2.99 -5.80
CA LEU A 13 7.18 4.11 -4.96
C LEU A 13 7.13 5.39 -5.79
N ALA A 14 6.48 6.42 -5.30
CA ALA A 14 6.47 7.75 -5.88
C ALA A 14 7.01 8.77 -4.86
N ARG A 15 7.83 9.71 -5.33
CA ARG A 15 8.28 10.85 -4.53
C ARG A 15 7.35 12.03 -4.76
N VAL A 16 6.79 12.53 -3.66
CA VAL A 16 6.03 13.78 -3.64
C VAL A 16 6.67 14.65 -2.57
N GLU A 17 7.31 15.74 -3.01
CA GLU A 17 8.07 16.65 -2.13
C GLU A 17 9.16 15.93 -1.30
N LYS A 18 9.01 15.90 0.03
CA LYS A 18 9.89 15.23 1.01
C LYS A 18 9.34 13.89 1.50
N GLN A 19 8.34 13.35 0.80
CA GLN A 19 7.61 12.15 1.20
C GLN A 19 7.66 11.08 0.10
N MET A 20 7.71 9.84 0.54
CA MET A 20 7.59 8.68 -0.31
C MET A 20 6.21 8.07 -0.19
N PHE A 21 5.56 7.84 -1.32
CA PHE A 21 4.25 7.20 -1.40
C PHE A 21 4.41 5.81 -2.01
N ILE A 22 4.07 4.78 -1.24
CA ILE A 22 3.94 3.41 -1.73
C ILE A 22 2.49 3.22 -2.16
N SER A 23 2.31 2.85 -3.43
CA SER A 23 0.99 2.57 -3.99
C SER A 23 0.97 1.20 -4.65
N HIS A 24 -0.14 0.48 -4.44
CA HIS A 24 -0.44 -0.74 -5.15
C HIS A 24 -0.90 -0.39 -6.58
N GLN A 25 -0.10 -0.78 -7.58
CA GLN A 25 -0.34 -0.56 -9.01
C GLN A 25 0.01 -1.82 -9.82
N PRO A 26 -0.85 -2.84 -9.74
CA PRO A 26 -0.72 -4.08 -10.48
C PRO A 26 -0.89 -3.87 -11.99
N ARG A 27 -0.28 -4.75 -12.78
CA ARG A 27 -0.55 -4.88 -14.21
C ARG A 27 -1.91 -5.58 -14.41
N TRP A 28 -2.59 -5.22 -15.49
CA TRP A 28 -3.97 -5.62 -15.85
C TRP A 28 -4.30 -7.13 -15.77
N LEU A 29 -3.31 -8.02 -15.84
CA LEU A 29 -3.52 -9.48 -15.84
C LEU A 29 -3.63 -10.13 -14.45
N PHE A 30 -3.66 -9.37 -13.35
CA PHE A 30 -3.52 -9.95 -12.00
C PHE A 30 -4.71 -9.82 -11.05
N TYR A 31 -5.92 -9.68 -11.60
CA TYR A 31 -7.16 -9.60 -10.81
C TYR A 31 -7.54 -10.91 -10.06
N PHE A 32 -6.75 -11.98 -10.19
CA PHE A 32 -7.03 -13.31 -9.59
C PHE A 32 -6.09 -13.70 -8.44
N ALA A 33 -5.31 -12.78 -7.89
CA ALA A 33 -4.32 -13.17 -6.88
C ALA A 33 -4.97 -13.69 -5.58
N ASP A 34 -4.59 -14.93 -5.24
CA ASP A 34 -4.68 -15.54 -3.91
C ASP A 34 -4.17 -14.54 -2.84
N LYS A 35 -4.93 -14.43 -1.74
CA LYS A 35 -4.57 -13.63 -0.55
C LYS A 35 -3.10 -13.82 -0.16
N LYS A 36 -2.60 -15.07 -0.17
CA LYS A 36 -1.20 -15.38 0.18
C LYS A 36 -0.23 -14.65 -0.74
N LYS A 37 -0.49 -14.68 -2.05
CA LYS A 37 0.34 -14.02 -3.06
C LYS A 37 0.32 -12.51 -2.93
N PHE A 38 -0.83 -11.91 -2.58
CA PHE A 38 -0.91 -10.48 -2.30
C PHE A 38 0.03 -10.06 -1.14
N PHE A 39 -0.06 -10.74 0.01
CA PHE A 39 0.77 -10.41 1.17
C PHE A 39 2.25 -10.69 0.92
N GLN A 40 2.57 -11.78 0.20
CA GLN A 40 3.94 -12.06 -0.24
C GLN A 40 4.50 -10.93 -1.11
N LYS A 41 3.75 -10.47 -2.12
CA LYS A 41 4.18 -9.35 -2.98
C LYS A 41 4.24 -8.01 -2.26
N ARG A 42 3.46 -7.82 -1.20
CA ARG A 42 3.62 -6.68 -0.31
C ARG A 42 4.91 -6.76 0.49
N LYS A 43 5.19 -7.91 1.10
CA LYS A 43 6.43 -8.16 1.86
C LYS A 43 7.65 -7.90 0.99
N GLU A 44 7.73 -8.51 -0.19
CA GLU A 44 8.82 -8.29 -1.17
C GLU A 44 8.99 -6.80 -1.53
N ALA A 45 7.89 -6.07 -1.70
CA ALA A 45 7.96 -4.63 -2.02
C ALA A 45 8.51 -3.81 -0.85
N TYR A 46 8.12 -4.16 0.38
CA TYR A 46 8.54 -3.45 1.59
C TYR A 46 10.01 -3.73 1.90
N GLU A 47 10.45 -4.98 1.79
CA GLU A 47 11.87 -5.36 1.93
C GLU A 47 12.74 -4.60 0.93
N LYS A 48 12.34 -4.58 -0.35
CA LYS A 48 13.06 -3.81 -1.36
C LYS A 48 13.07 -2.32 -1.05
N LEU A 49 11.98 -1.78 -0.51
CA LEU A 49 11.97 -0.40 -0.08
C LEU A 49 12.93 -0.19 1.10
N VAL A 50 12.98 -1.09 2.09
CA VAL A 50 13.94 -1.01 3.19
C VAL A 50 15.37 -0.96 2.67
N SER A 51 15.75 -1.84 1.74
CA SER A 51 17.09 -1.79 1.13
C SER A 51 17.37 -0.45 0.43
N LEU A 52 16.39 0.09 -0.30
CA LEU A 52 16.50 1.42 -0.93
C LEU A 52 16.54 2.57 0.08
N LEU A 53 15.99 2.38 1.27
CA LEU A 53 16.05 3.32 2.39
C LEU A 53 17.29 3.13 3.26
N GLN A 54 18.10 2.11 3.02
CA GLN A 54 19.41 1.97 3.66
C GLN A 54 20.50 2.55 2.74
N ASP A 55 20.33 2.40 1.42
CA ASP A 55 21.11 3.10 0.41
C ASP A 55 20.91 4.64 0.52
N GLN A 56 21.99 5.36 0.82
CA GLN A 56 21.91 6.78 1.17
C GLN A 56 21.75 7.70 -0.04
N ASP A 57 22.06 7.26 -1.26
CA ASP A 57 22.22 8.18 -2.39
C ASP A 57 20.91 8.49 -3.11
N PHE A 58 19.95 7.57 -3.11
CA PHE A 58 18.76 7.71 -3.95
C PHE A 58 17.64 8.57 -3.30
N TRP A 59 17.52 8.58 -1.97
CA TRP A 59 16.40 9.20 -1.23
C TRP A 59 16.81 9.88 0.10
N ARG A 60 17.97 10.53 0.12
CA ARG A 60 18.57 11.14 1.32
C ARG A 60 17.71 12.23 1.97
N LYS A 61 16.82 12.88 1.23
CA LYS A 61 16.00 14.02 1.70
C LYS A 61 14.61 13.60 2.21
N GLU A 62 14.24 12.33 2.01
CA GLU A 62 12.92 11.80 2.34
C GLU A 62 12.95 11.25 3.76
N THR A 63 12.21 11.90 4.65
CA THR A 63 12.16 11.51 6.06
C THR A 63 10.96 10.61 6.37
N ARG A 64 9.96 10.54 5.48
CA ARG A 64 8.69 9.85 5.75
C ARG A 64 8.23 8.96 4.59
N VAL A 65 7.68 7.82 4.98
CA VAL A 65 7.02 6.84 4.11
C VAL A 65 5.52 6.87 4.40
N ARG A 66 4.73 7.08 3.35
CA ARG A 66 3.28 7.03 3.36
C ARG A 66 2.81 5.87 2.50
N ALA A 67 1.84 5.13 3.00
CA ALA A 67 1.08 4.18 2.19
C ALA A 67 -0.40 4.39 2.46
N ARG A 68 -1.20 4.34 1.41
CA ARG A 68 -2.66 4.41 1.48
C ARG A 68 -3.21 3.04 1.14
N SER A 69 -4.11 2.54 1.97
CA SER A 69 -4.84 1.31 1.70
C SER A 69 -6.29 1.41 2.12
N LEU A 70 -7.13 0.76 1.33
CA LEU A 70 -8.55 0.56 1.61
C LEU A 70 -8.83 -0.78 2.30
N THR A 71 -7.85 -1.69 2.27
CA THR A 71 -7.99 -3.09 2.72
C THR A 71 -7.14 -3.45 3.92
N ILE A 72 -5.96 -2.87 4.00
CA ILE A 72 -4.98 -3.28 5.00
C ILE A 72 -5.32 -2.54 6.27
N ASP A 73 -5.73 -3.31 7.26
CA ASP A 73 -5.81 -2.82 8.62
C ASP A 73 -4.40 -2.74 9.20
N TYR A 74 -3.78 -1.57 9.05
CA TYR A 74 -2.46 -1.29 9.60
C TYR A 74 -2.46 -1.13 11.12
N SER A 75 -3.63 -1.18 11.79
CA SER A 75 -3.69 -1.09 13.26
C SER A 75 -2.99 -2.27 13.95
N LEU A 76 -2.90 -3.40 13.25
CA LEU A 76 -2.16 -4.59 13.70
C LEU A 76 -0.64 -4.44 13.55
N GLU A 77 -0.17 -3.43 12.83
CA GLU A 77 1.24 -3.25 12.49
C GLU A 77 1.94 -2.21 13.39
N THR A 78 1.34 -1.87 14.55
CA THR A 78 1.82 -0.85 15.51
C THR A 78 2.18 0.50 14.86
N VAL A 79 1.52 0.80 13.75
CA VAL A 79 1.70 2.04 13.00
C VAL A 79 0.57 3.02 13.32
N HIS A 80 0.88 4.32 13.40
CA HIS A 80 -0.17 5.34 13.40
C HIS A 80 -0.95 5.29 12.08
N VAL A 81 -2.20 4.84 12.17
CA VAL A 81 -3.14 4.80 11.05
C VAL A 81 -4.10 5.97 11.17
N LYS A 82 -4.23 6.76 10.12
CA LYS A 82 -5.24 7.81 10.03
C LYS A 82 -6.21 7.55 8.88
N ARG A 83 -7.47 7.92 9.08
CA ARG A 83 -8.45 7.99 7.99
C ARG A 83 -8.25 9.30 7.25
N VAL A 84 -8.16 9.24 5.94
CA VAL A 84 -7.99 10.41 5.08
C VAL A 84 -8.99 10.34 3.93
N PRO A 85 -9.47 11.49 3.42
CA PRO A 85 -10.46 11.51 2.35
C PRO A 85 -10.00 10.70 1.13
N LEU A 86 -10.93 9.93 0.58
CA LEU A 86 -10.74 9.13 -0.60
C LEU A 86 -10.54 10.03 -1.82
N LYS A 87 -9.46 9.82 -2.57
CA LYS A 87 -9.19 10.57 -3.79
C LYS A 87 -9.61 9.75 -5.01
N TRP A 88 -9.81 10.42 -6.14
CA TRP A 88 -10.24 9.78 -7.39
C TRP A 88 -9.33 8.61 -7.80
N TYR A 89 -8.02 8.73 -7.58
CA TYR A 89 -7.03 7.70 -7.90
C TYR A 89 -7.00 6.52 -6.92
N ASP A 90 -7.72 6.61 -5.78
CA ASP A 90 -7.89 5.47 -4.86
C ASP A 90 -9.02 4.54 -5.36
N LYS A 91 -9.90 5.00 -6.26
CA LYS A 91 -11.04 4.23 -6.80
C LYS A 91 -10.64 2.96 -7.57
N PRO A 92 -9.58 2.95 -8.41
CA PRO A 92 -9.08 1.70 -8.99
C PRO A 92 -8.69 0.66 -7.93
N GLY A 93 -8.21 1.12 -6.76
CA GLY A 93 -7.95 0.28 -5.59
C GLY A 93 -9.22 -0.32 -4.99
N LEU A 94 -10.34 0.41 -4.96
CA LEU A 94 -11.66 -0.11 -4.56
C LEU A 94 -12.18 -1.20 -5.51
N VAL A 95 -12.00 -0.99 -6.83
CA VAL A 95 -12.40 -1.98 -7.84
C VAL A 95 -11.54 -3.24 -7.73
N MET A 96 -10.22 -3.06 -7.56
CA MET A 96 -9.30 -4.16 -7.24
C MET A 96 -9.71 -4.93 -5.98
N LEU A 97 -10.11 -4.22 -4.92
CA LEU A 97 -10.60 -4.80 -3.67
C LEU A 97 -11.78 -5.75 -3.91
N TRP A 98 -12.68 -5.39 -4.82
CA TRP A 98 -13.81 -6.22 -5.21
C TRP A 98 -13.34 -7.52 -5.88
N PHE A 99 -12.42 -7.45 -6.86
CA PHE A 99 -11.86 -8.63 -7.51
C PHE A 99 -11.12 -9.55 -6.53
N PHE A 100 -10.30 -8.99 -5.62
CA PHE A 100 -9.58 -9.74 -4.59
C PHE A 100 -10.52 -10.43 -3.57
N ASN A 101 -11.63 -9.78 -3.21
CA ASN A 101 -12.59 -10.30 -2.23
C ASN A 101 -13.61 -11.27 -2.83
N LEU A 102 -13.99 -11.10 -4.11
CA LEU A 102 -14.90 -11.99 -4.82
C LEU A 102 -14.41 -13.43 -4.84
N TYR A 103 -13.11 -13.63 -5.11
CA TYR A 103 -12.51 -14.95 -5.28
C TYR A 103 -12.08 -15.60 -3.96
N ASN A 104 -11.65 -14.82 -2.97
CA ASN A 104 -11.05 -15.39 -1.76
C ASN A 104 -12.02 -15.60 -0.59
N TRP A 105 -13.03 -14.74 -0.37
CA TRP A 105 -13.82 -14.74 0.88
C TRP A 105 -15.34 -14.92 0.60
N ARG A 106 -15.89 -16.11 0.86
CA ARG A 106 -17.33 -16.45 0.73
C ARG A 106 -18.26 -15.55 1.62
N PRO A 107 -19.59 -15.79 1.65
CA PRO A 107 -20.69 -15.08 0.99
C PRO A 107 -21.13 -13.71 1.57
N ASN A 108 -20.43 -13.08 2.52
CA ASN A 108 -20.83 -11.77 3.09
C ASN A 108 -20.49 -10.56 2.18
N ARG A 109 -20.65 -10.74 0.86
CA ARG A 109 -20.05 -9.96 -0.24
C ARG A 109 -20.67 -8.56 -0.41
N LEU A 110 -21.99 -8.45 -0.37
CA LEU A 110 -22.70 -7.20 -0.67
C LEU A 110 -22.50 -6.14 0.42
N ARG A 111 -22.58 -6.52 1.70
CA ARG A 111 -22.47 -5.54 2.80
C ARG A 111 -21.08 -4.94 2.93
N LYS A 112 -20.03 -5.76 2.78
CA LYS A 112 -18.64 -5.28 2.76
C LYS A 112 -18.34 -4.47 1.51
N LEU A 113 -18.81 -4.90 0.34
CA LEU A 113 -18.68 -4.13 -0.89
C LEU A 113 -19.39 -2.78 -0.78
N MET A 114 -20.63 -2.74 -0.30
CA MET A 114 -21.37 -1.50 -0.11
C MET A 114 -20.69 -0.58 0.91
N LYS A 115 -20.09 -1.14 1.98
CA LYS A 115 -19.27 -0.37 2.92
C LYS A 115 -18.03 0.24 2.25
N VAL A 116 -17.40 -0.49 1.33
CA VAL A 116 -16.23 -0.05 0.57
C VAL A 116 -16.59 0.98 -0.51
N LEU A 117 -17.66 0.74 -1.30
CA LEU A 117 -18.16 1.68 -2.30
C LEU A 117 -18.70 2.97 -1.67
N ARG A 118 -19.25 2.88 -0.45
CA ARG A 118 -19.68 4.03 0.35
C ARG A 118 -18.55 4.63 1.19
N ALA A 119 -17.33 4.08 1.14
CA ALA A 119 -16.23 4.60 1.92
C ALA A 119 -15.88 6.00 1.41
N LYS A 120 -15.91 6.98 2.32
CA LYS A 120 -15.46 8.35 2.05
C LYS A 120 -13.98 8.54 2.36
N ASP A 121 -13.40 7.58 3.07
CA ASP A 121 -12.03 7.64 3.58
C ASP A 121 -11.25 6.37 3.25
N VAL A 122 -9.93 6.51 3.20
CA VAL A 122 -8.97 5.41 3.13
C VAL A 122 -8.09 5.41 4.37
N LEU A 123 -7.54 4.25 4.74
CA LEU A 123 -6.53 4.18 5.78
C LEU A 123 -5.18 4.62 5.19
N GLN A 124 -4.50 5.51 5.89
CA GLN A 124 -3.17 5.97 5.53
C GLN A 124 -2.23 5.77 6.70
N ILE A 125 -1.10 5.12 6.44
CA ILE A 125 0.05 5.15 7.33
C ILE A 125 0.97 6.30 6.93
N ASP A 126 1.60 6.91 7.92
CA ASP A 126 2.56 7.99 7.75
C ASP A 126 3.66 7.85 8.80
N VAL A 127 4.72 7.13 8.44
CA VAL A 127 5.83 6.79 9.34
C VAL A 127 7.10 7.48 8.91
N ASP A 128 7.96 7.81 9.87
CA ASP A 128 9.31 8.18 9.55
C ASP A 128 10.11 6.98 9.00
N ARG A 129 11.18 7.29 8.28
CA ARG A 129 12.05 6.30 7.63
C ARG A 129 12.62 5.29 8.62
N LYS A 130 13.04 5.72 9.82
CA LYS A 130 13.66 4.84 10.81
C LYS A 130 12.64 3.83 11.32
N THR A 131 11.45 4.29 11.67
CA THR A 131 10.34 3.43 12.09
C THR A 131 9.93 2.44 11.00
N PHE A 132 9.84 2.88 9.74
CA PHE A 132 9.53 1.97 8.62
C PHE A 132 10.58 0.84 8.50
N VAL A 133 11.87 1.18 8.56
CA VAL A 133 12.95 0.20 8.51
C VAL A 133 12.95 -0.72 9.73
N GLN A 134 12.60 -0.23 10.91
CA GLN A 134 12.51 -1.08 12.12
C GLN A 134 11.37 -2.10 12.03
N ILE A 135 10.20 -1.69 11.54
CA ILE A 135 9.01 -2.55 11.44
C ILE A 135 9.20 -3.60 10.33
N TYR A 136 9.69 -3.17 9.16
CA TYR A 136 9.69 -4.02 7.96
C TYR A 136 11.06 -4.51 7.51
N GLY A 137 12.14 -4.08 8.17
CA GLY A 137 13.51 -4.52 7.88
C GLY A 137 13.96 -5.75 8.66
N ARG A 138 13.17 -6.22 9.62
CA ARG A 138 13.36 -7.50 10.31
C ARG A 138 12.62 -8.60 9.54
N GLY A 139 13.08 -8.86 8.32
CA GLY A 139 12.56 -9.88 7.41
C GLY A 139 13.31 -11.19 7.52
#